data_AF-A0A3S1HMS4-F1
#
_entry.id   AF-A0A3S1HMS4-F1
#
_cell.length_a   1.000
_cell.length_b   1.000
_cell.length_c   1.000
_cell.angle_alpha   90.00
_cell.angle_beta   90.00
_cell.angle_gamma   90.00
#
_symmetry.space_group_name_H-M   'P 1'
#
loop_
_entity.id
_entity.type
_entity.pdbx_description
1 polymer ?
#
loop_
_entity_poly.entity_id
_entity_poly.type
_entity_poly.pdbx_seq_one_letter_code
_entity_poly.pdbx_strand_id
1 'polypeptide(L)'
;MKRYASFAAGLLLLIVGSAAQAEDAQPFITNKDVDLTMILPPPPANDSAQTKAELGEVLTLQVTRTPEMVASAVADAEENVWRFADVMGPKFNKETLPKFSAFFDRVVATEGAVVDPAKDVWKRPRPHQLSDLVKPAVKLSSSGSWPSGHATVGTMMGIILSDMVPEKRAEIMARASKYAHNRVVGGIHFAS
;
A
#
# COMPACT_ATOMS: atom_id res chain seq x y z
N MET A 1 -63.54 -24.11 42.82
CA MET A 1 -62.84 -24.99 41.85
C MET A 1 -62.38 -24.14 40.68
N LYS A 2 -61.10 -23.74 40.65
CA LYS A 2 -60.51 -22.86 39.63
C LYS A 2 -60.02 -23.72 38.45
N ARG A 3 -60.43 -23.39 37.23
CA ARG A 3 -59.97 -24.05 35.99
C ARG A 3 -58.70 -23.36 35.48
N TYR A 4 -57.71 -24.17 35.15
CA TYR A 4 -56.37 -23.81 34.70
C TYR A 4 -56.40 -23.13 33.32
N ALA A 5 -55.67 -22.03 33.16
CA ALA A 5 -55.30 -21.47 31.86
C ALA A 5 -53.86 -21.91 31.56
N SER A 6 -53.70 -22.71 30.51
CA SER A 6 -52.39 -23.17 30.02
C SER A 6 -51.69 -22.01 29.30
N PHE A 7 -50.55 -21.57 29.84
CA PHE A 7 -49.63 -20.70 29.12
C PHE A 7 -48.71 -21.55 28.23
N ALA A 8 -48.86 -21.43 26.92
CA ALA A 8 -47.88 -21.93 25.96
C ALA A 8 -46.74 -20.91 25.86
N ALA A 9 -45.58 -21.23 26.41
CA ALA A 9 -44.36 -20.44 26.22
C ALA A 9 -43.70 -20.86 24.90
N GLY A 10 -43.83 -20.02 23.88
CA GLY A 10 -43.05 -20.14 22.64
C GLY A 10 -41.61 -19.70 22.86
N LEU A 11 -40.67 -20.64 22.74
CA LEU A 11 -39.24 -20.35 22.79
C LEU A 11 -38.80 -19.77 21.44
N LEU A 12 -38.65 -18.45 21.33
CA LEU A 12 -37.99 -17.82 20.20
C LEU A 12 -36.47 -18.06 20.32
N LEU A 13 -35.93 -18.94 19.47
CA LEU A 13 -34.50 -19.04 19.23
C LEU A 13 -34.05 -17.78 18.46
N LEU A 14 -33.42 -16.85 19.18
CA LEU A 14 -32.64 -15.77 18.58
C LEU A 14 -31.39 -16.38 17.95
N ILE A 15 -31.39 -16.54 16.63
CA ILE A 15 -30.17 -16.74 15.86
C ILE A 15 -29.41 -15.41 15.91
N VAL A 16 -28.51 -15.28 16.87
CA VAL A 16 -27.50 -14.21 16.85
C VAL A 16 -26.53 -14.58 15.73
N GLY A 17 -26.77 -14.03 14.54
CA GLY A 17 -25.77 -14.02 13.49
C GLY A 17 -24.60 -13.21 13.99
N SER A 18 -23.52 -13.87 14.43
CA SER A 18 -22.24 -13.21 14.59
C SER A 18 -21.86 -12.65 13.22
N ALA A 19 -22.04 -11.35 13.03
CA ALA A 19 -21.31 -10.65 12.00
C ALA A 19 -19.84 -10.94 12.30
N ALA A 20 -19.22 -11.82 11.53
CA ALA A 20 -17.79 -12.00 11.55
C ALA A 20 -17.22 -10.61 11.24
N GLN A 21 -16.74 -9.92 12.27
CA GLN A 21 -15.84 -8.81 12.06
C GLN A 21 -14.72 -9.39 11.20
N ALA A 22 -14.49 -8.81 10.03
CA ALA A 22 -13.35 -9.17 9.22
C ALA A 22 -12.13 -9.02 10.13
N GLU A 23 -11.54 -10.14 10.54
CA GLU A 23 -10.30 -10.13 11.29
C GLU A 23 -9.27 -9.39 10.45
N ASP A 24 -8.56 -8.43 11.04
CA ASP A 24 -7.54 -7.66 10.32
C ASP A 24 -6.59 -8.62 9.62
N ALA A 25 -6.29 -8.35 8.35
CA ALA A 25 -5.51 -9.26 7.51
C ALA A 25 -4.15 -9.52 8.17
N GLN A 26 -3.92 -10.76 8.61
CA GLN A 26 -2.68 -11.11 9.29
C GLN A 26 -1.52 -11.19 8.29
N PRO A 27 -0.38 -10.53 8.57
CA PRO A 27 0.79 -10.59 7.68
C PRO A 27 1.31 -12.03 7.54
N PHE A 28 2.02 -12.31 6.45
CA PHE A 28 2.69 -13.60 6.24
C PHE A 28 3.98 -13.71 7.05
N ILE A 29 4.72 -12.61 7.15
CA ILE A 29 5.97 -12.46 7.89
C ILE A 29 6.04 -11.05 8.50
N THR A 30 6.99 -10.83 9.40
CA THR A 30 7.20 -9.55 10.07
C THR A 30 8.68 -9.15 10.02
N ASN A 31 9.01 -7.98 10.57
CA ASN A 31 10.39 -7.55 10.75
C ASN A 31 11.26 -8.50 11.60
N LYS A 32 10.66 -9.43 12.35
CA LYS A 32 11.40 -10.49 13.06
C LYS A 32 11.98 -11.55 12.12
N ASP A 33 11.35 -11.74 10.97
CA ASP A 33 11.78 -12.68 9.95
C ASP A 33 12.73 -12.00 8.95
N VAL A 34 12.44 -10.73 8.62
CA VAL A 34 13.24 -9.91 7.69
C VAL A 34 13.45 -8.52 8.28
N ASP A 35 14.64 -8.27 8.82
CA ASP A 35 15.01 -6.95 9.35
C ASP A 35 15.64 -6.09 8.25
N LEU A 36 14.89 -5.11 7.74
CA LEU A 36 15.40 -4.23 6.69
C LEU A 36 16.56 -3.35 7.14
N THR A 37 16.73 -3.11 8.44
CA THR A 37 17.88 -2.32 8.96
C THR A 37 19.20 -3.07 8.84
N MET A 38 19.13 -4.40 8.70
CA MET A 38 20.28 -5.28 8.49
C MET A 38 20.57 -5.54 6.99
N ILE A 39 19.65 -5.16 6.11
CA ILE A 39 19.71 -5.46 4.67
C ILE A 39 19.94 -4.20 3.84
N LEU A 40 19.24 -3.11 4.16
CA LEU A 40 19.34 -1.85 3.44
C LEU A 40 20.39 -0.94 4.07
N PRO A 41 21.11 -0.13 3.27
CA PRO A 41 21.91 0.94 3.83
C PRO A 41 21.01 1.99 4.52
N PRO A 42 21.57 2.80 5.43
CA PRO A 42 20.86 3.99 5.92
C PRO A 42 20.52 4.93 4.76
N PRO A 43 19.48 5.77 4.91
CA PRO A 43 19.12 6.73 3.88
C PRO A 43 20.28 7.71 3.60
N PRO A 44 20.35 8.28 2.38
CA PRO A 44 21.25 9.39 2.10
C PRO A 44 21.07 10.52 3.12
N ALA A 45 22.18 11.11 3.58
CA ALA A 45 22.13 12.25 4.50
C ALA A 45 21.38 13.43 3.86
N ASN A 46 20.67 14.22 4.68
CA ASN A 46 19.78 15.28 4.21
C ASN A 46 20.51 16.35 3.36
N ASP A 47 21.77 16.64 3.66
CA ASP A 47 22.61 17.64 2.99
C ASP A 47 23.51 17.07 1.87
N SER A 48 23.44 15.76 1.64
CA SER A 48 24.24 15.06 0.64
C SER A 48 23.93 15.51 -0.80
N ALA A 49 24.89 15.31 -1.70
CA ALA A 49 24.69 15.57 -3.12
C ALA A 49 23.54 14.72 -3.71
N GLN A 50 23.38 13.49 -3.22
CA GLN A 50 22.29 12.60 -3.63
C GLN A 50 20.92 13.17 -3.24
N THR A 51 20.71 13.52 -1.96
CA THR A 51 19.42 14.09 -1.52
C THR A 51 19.09 15.40 -2.26
N LYS A 52 20.10 16.23 -2.55
CA LYS A 52 19.91 17.45 -3.36
C LYS A 52 19.48 17.14 -4.79
N ALA A 53 20.06 16.13 -5.43
CA ALA A 53 19.68 15.70 -6.77
C ALA A 53 18.26 15.13 -6.80
N GLU A 54 17.91 14.25 -5.84
CA GLU A 54 16.58 13.66 -5.73
C GLU A 54 15.50 14.72 -5.45
N LEU A 55 15.82 15.74 -4.63
CA LEU A 55 14.92 16.87 -4.43
C LEU A 55 14.72 17.69 -5.73
N GLY A 56 15.79 17.88 -6.51
CA GLY A 56 15.72 18.51 -7.83
C GLY A 56 14.82 17.74 -8.80
N GLU A 57 14.86 16.41 -8.77
CA GLU A 57 13.95 15.54 -9.54
C GLU A 57 12.49 15.75 -9.12
N VAL A 58 12.19 15.72 -7.82
CA VAL A 58 10.83 15.97 -7.30
C VAL A 58 10.29 17.33 -7.73
N LEU A 59 11.11 18.39 -7.63
CA LEU A 59 10.73 19.74 -8.04
C LEU A 59 10.54 19.86 -9.55
N THR A 60 11.35 19.16 -10.34
CA THR A 60 11.19 19.09 -11.80
C THR A 60 9.87 18.42 -12.14
N LEU A 61 9.60 17.24 -11.59
CA LEU A 61 8.34 16.52 -11.78
C LEU A 61 7.14 17.36 -11.34
N GLN A 62 7.26 18.13 -10.26
CA GLN A 62 6.18 19.00 -9.81
C GLN A 62 5.77 20.05 -10.85
N VAL A 63 6.72 20.62 -11.60
CA VAL A 63 6.43 21.65 -12.60
C VAL A 63 6.14 21.07 -13.99
N THR A 64 6.55 19.82 -14.26
CA THR A 64 6.31 19.15 -15.55
C THR A 64 5.17 18.14 -15.53
N ARG A 65 4.67 17.72 -14.36
CA ARG A 65 3.58 16.73 -14.27
C ARG A 65 2.30 17.24 -14.92
N THR A 66 1.71 16.42 -15.77
CA THR A 66 0.40 16.69 -16.37
C THR A 66 -0.74 16.34 -15.39
N PRO A 67 -1.98 16.79 -15.66
CA PRO A 67 -3.13 16.37 -14.88
C PRO A 67 -3.31 14.85 -14.82
N GLU A 68 -2.98 14.12 -15.89
CA GLU A 68 -3.06 12.67 -15.97
C GLU A 68 -2.01 11.99 -15.08
N MET A 69 -0.79 12.56 -15.02
CA MET A 69 0.25 12.09 -14.10
C MET A 69 -0.18 12.26 -12.64
N VAL A 70 -0.77 13.41 -12.31
CA VAL A 70 -1.33 13.68 -10.97
C VAL A 70 -2.45 12.70 -10.65
N ALA A 71 -3.41 12.52 -11.57
CA ALA A 71 -4.52 11.58 -11.37
C ALA A 71 -4.02 10.14 -11.18
N SER A 72 -3.01 9.71 -11.95
CA SER A 72 -2.38 8.40 -11.78
C SER A 72 -1.72 8.27 -10.42
N ALA A 73 -1.01 9.31 -9.94
CA ALA A 73 -0.35 9.29 -8.64
C ALA A 73 -1.33 9.28 -7.47
N VAL A 74 -2.45 10.00 -7.60
CA VAL A 74 -3.55 9.99 -6.63
C VAL A 74 -4.22 8.62 -6.59
N ALA A 75 -4.52 8.02 -7.74
CA ALA A 75 -5.14 6.69 -7.80
C ALA A 75 -4.21 5.60 -7.24
N ASP A 76 -2.90 5.71 -7.46
CA ASP A 76 -1.88 4.80 -6.92
C ASP A 76 -1.48 5.11 -5.46
N ALA A 77 -2.18 6.03 -4.79
CA ALA A 77 -2.06 6.17 -3.33
C ALA A 77 -2.79 5.04 -2.59
N GLU A 78 -3.70 4.33 -3.25
CA GLU A 78 -4.40 3.17 -2.71
C GLU A 78 -3.50 1.92 -2.76
N GLU A 79 -3.29 1.28 -1.62
CA GLU A 79 -2.44 0.09 -1.46
C GLU A 79 -3.27 -1.18 -1.64
N ASN A 80 -3.65 -1.46 -2.89
CA ASN A 80 -4.35 -2.70 -3.22
C ASN A 80 -4.02 -3.19 -4.64
N VAL A 81 -4.22 -4.49 -4.84
CA VAL A 81 -3.83 -5.18 -6.08
C VAL A 81 -4.67 -4.73 -7.28
N TRP A 82 -5.88 -4.22 -7.06
CA TRP A 82 -6.80 -3.79 -8.14
C TRP A 82 -6.24 -2.62 -8.95
N ARG A 83 -5.21 -1.94 -8.45
CA ARG A 83 -4.45 -0.94 -9.20
C ARG A 83 -3.77 -1.46 -10.47
N PHE A 84 -3.63 -2.79 -10.61
CA PHE A 84 -3.13 -3.48 -11.80
C PHE A 84 -4.23 -3.87 -12.81
N ALA A 85 -5.49 -3.49 -12.59
CA ALA A 85 -6.59 -3.83 -13.50
C ALA A 85 -6.40 -3.26 -14.92
N ASP A 86 -5.64 -2.18 -15.09
CA ASP A 86 -5.26 -1.64 -16.39
C ASP A 86 -4.36 -2.58 -17.22
N VAL A 87 -3.63 -3.47 -16.56
CA VAL A 87 -2.84 -4.54 -17.21
C VAL A 87 -3.62 -5.86 -17.26
N MET A 88 -4.34 -6.20 -16.19
CA MET A 88 -5.00 -7.50 -16.02
C MET A 88 -6.34 -7.60 -16.73
N GLY A 89 -6.98 -6.47 -17.05
CA GLY A 89 -8.23 -6.40 -17.77
C GLY A 89 -9.49 -6.40 -16.88
N PRO A 90 -10.69 -6.24 -17.48
CA PRO A 90 -11.91 -5.90 -16.76
C PRO A 90 -12.46 -6.99 -15.83
N LYS A 91 -12.04 -8.25 -16.02
CA LYS A 91 -12.41 -9.36 -15.12
C LYS A 91 -11.57 -9.39 -13.84
N PHE A 92 -10.52 -8.57 -13.76
CA PHE A 92 -9.67 -8.45 -12.58
C PHE A 92 -10.26 -7.41 -11.61
N ASN A 93 -11.23 -7.86 -10.80
CA ASN A 93 -11.95 -7.00 -9.87
C ASN A 93 -12.27 -7.73 -8.55
N LYS A 94 -12.57 -6.93 -7.52
CA LYS A 94 -12.77 -7.40 -6.15
C LYS A 94 -13.99 -8.30 -6.02
N GLU A 95 -15.04 -8.00 -6.77
CA GLU A 95 -16.34 -8.66 -6.67
C GLU A 95 -16.28 -10.12 -7.13
N THR A 96 -15.40 -10.42 -8.08
CA THR A 96 -15.28 -11.77 -8.65
C THR A 96 -14.18 -12.62 -8.03
N LEU A 97 -13.30 -12.03 -7.21
CA LEU A 97 -12.09 -12.67 -6.69
C LEU A 97 -11.90 -12.47 -5.16
N PRO A 98 -12.85 -12.91 -4.31
CA PRO A 98 -12.80 -12.61 -2.87
C PRO A 98 -11.62 -13.26 -2.14
N LYS A 99 -11.26 -14.51 -2.47
CA LYS A 99 -10.07 -15.18 -1.90
C LYS A 99 -8.76 -14.50 -2.31
N PHE A 100 -8.74 -13.97 -3.53
CA PHE A 100 -7.60 -13.21 -4.05
C PHE A 100 -7.46 -11.87 -3.34
N SER A 101 -8.59 -11.18 -3.08
CA SER A 101 -8.61 -9.97 -2.25
C SER A 101 -7.99 -10.27 -0.89
N ALA A 102 -8.50 -11.29 -0.18
CA ALA A 102 -8.00 -11.64 1.15
C ALA A 102 -6.51 -12.02 1.15
N PHE A 103 -6.03 -12.68 0.09
CA PHE A 103 -4.60 -12.96 -0.07
C PHE A 103 -3.77 -11.68 -0.21
N PHE A 104 -4.18 -10.75 -1.09
CA PHE A 104 -3.45 -9.50 -1.29
C PHE A 104 -3.59 -8.52 -0.12
N ASP A 105 -4.69 -8.56 0.63
CA ASP A 105 -4.83 -7.80 1.87
C ASP A 105 -3.75 -8.24 2.89
N ARG A 106 -3.43 -9.54 2.96
CA ARG A 106 -2.30 -10.04 3.76
C ARG A 106 -0.94 -9.65 3.20
N VAL A 107 -0.79 -9.53 1.87
CA VAL A 107 0.44 -9.02 1.23
C VAL A 107 0.69 -7.58 1.66
N VAL A 108 -0.35 -6.73 1.63
CA VAL A 108 -0.27 -5.33 2.11
C VAL A 108 0.07 -5.27 3.60
N ALA A 109 -0.59 -6.08 4.44
CA ALA A 109 -0.27 -6.15 5.87
C ALA A 109 1.18 -6.59 6.13
N THR A 110 1.71 -7.48 5.29
CA THR A 110 3.11 -7.94 5.37
C THR A 110 4.09 -6.81 5.07
N GLU A 111 3.80 -5.97 4.09
CA GLU A 111 4.65 -4.80 3.80
C GLU A 111 4.76 -3.91 5.03
N GLY A 112 3.63 -3.48 5.62
CA GLY A 112 3.66 -2.61 6.80
C GLY A 112 4.42 -3.24 7.97
N ALA A 113 4.19 -4.53 8.24
CA ALA A 113 4.83 -5.26 9.33
C ALA A 113 6.36 -5.42 9.17
N VAL A 114 6.89 -5.31 7.95
CA VAL A 114 8.33 -5.42 7.64
C VAL A 114 8.96 -4.04 7.47
N VAL A 115 8.29 -3.09 6.82
CA VAL A 115 8.85 -1.81 6.40
C VAL A 115 8.78 -0.75 7.49
N ASP A 116 7.67 -0.64 8.21
CA ASP A 116 7.45 0.45 9.16
C ASP A 116 8.49 0.49 10.31
N PRO A 117 8.93 -0.65 10.88
CA PRO A 117 10.00 -0.65 11.88
C PRO A 117 11.30 0.00 11.38
N ALA A 118 11.68 -0.20 10.11
CA ALA A 118 12.87 0.42 9.54
C ALA A 118 12.70 1.93 9.33
N LYS A 119 11.51 2.37 8.91
CA LYS A 119 11.17 3.80 8.85
C LYS A 119 11.23 4.46 10.22
N ASP A 120 10.83 3.76 11.28
CA ASP A 120 10.88 4.26 12.65
C ASP A 120 12.31 4.36 13.19
N VAL A 121 13.25 3.57 12.68
CA VAL A 121 14.67 3.67 13.00
C VAL A 121 15.29 4.88 12.30
N TRP A 122 15.12 5.01 10.98
CA TRP A 122 15.84 6.05 10.22
C TRP A 122 15.13 7.39 10.18
N LYS A 123 13.81 7.42 10.30
CA LYS A 123 12.96 8.63 10.31
C LYS A 123 13.35 9.65 9.24
N ARG A 124 13.69 9.18 8.04
CA ARG A 124 14.08 10.08 6.93
C ARG A 124 12.92 11.05 6.66
N PRO A 125 13.16 12.37 6.69
CA PRO A 125 12.13 13.34 6.34
C PRO A 125 11.68 13.14 4.89
N ARG A 126 10.41 13.45 4.61
CA ARG A 126 9.82 13.45 3.27
C ARG A 126 10.32 14.67 2.48
N PRO A 127 10.21 14.68 1.13
CA PRO A 127 10.65 15.84 0.32
C PRO A 127 10.07 17.18 0.77
N HIS A 128 8.77 17.25 1.07
CA HIS A 128 8.09 18.46 1.56
C HIS A 128 8.46 18.88 2.99
N GLN A 129 9.14 18.02 3.75
CA GLN A 129 9.67 18.35 5.08
C GLN A 129 11.10 18.90 5.00
N LEU A 130 11.84 18.58 3.93
CA LEU A 130 13.17 19.15 3.67
C LEU A 130 13.12 20.45 2.88
N SER A 131 12.05 20.68 2.10
CA SER A 131 11.90 21.90 1.31
C SER A 131 10.44 22.34 1.20
N ASP A 132 10.17 23.57 1.63
CA ASP A 132 8.84 24.19 1.52
C ASP A 132 8.40 24.45 0.07
N LEU A 133 9.30 24.30 -0.90
CA LEU A 133 9.00 24.43 -2.33
C LEU A 133 8.22 23.22 -2.87
N VAL A 134 8.34 22.06 -2.23
CA VAL A 134 7.62 20.85 -2.64
C VAL A 134 6.17 20.95 -2.19
N LYS A 135 5.25 20.80 -3.14
CA LYS A 135 3.79 20.81 -2.99
C LYS A 135 3.25 19.43 -3.41
N PRO A 136 3.11 18.50 -2.44
CA PRO A 136 2.58 17.17 -2.69
C PRO A 136 1.22 17.19 -3.39
N ALA A 137 1.02 16.28 -4.35
CA ALA A 137 -0.25 16.11 -5.04
C ALA A 137 -1.10 14.95 -4.46
N VAL A 138 -0.54 14.22 -3.51
CA VAL A 138 -1.17 13.07 -2.85
C VAL A 138 -1.25 13.30 -1.35
N LYS A 139 -2.07 12.51 -0.66
CA LYS A 139 -2.23 12.58 0.80
C LYS A 139 -0.88 12.43 1.50
N LEU A 140 -0.65 13.27 2.50
CA LEU A 140 0.56 13.22 3.32
C LEU A 140 0.54 12.01 4.26
N SER A 141 1.72 11.46 4.51
CA SER A 141 1.97 10.41 5.50
C SER A 141 2.78 10.99 6.65
N SER A 142 2.54 10.48 7.86
CA SER A 142 3.30 10.82 9.07
C SER A 142 4.54 9.93 9.26
N SER A 143 4.70 8.84 8.50
CA SER A 143 5.85 7.93 8.61
C SER A 143 7.05 8.39 7.79
N GLY A 144 8.23 7.87 8.14
CA GLY A 144 9.49 8.13 7.47
C GLY A 144 9.46 7.82 5.96
N SER A 145 10.31 8.50 5.20
CA SER A 145 10.36 8.38 3.73
C SER A 145 11.20 7.20 3.25
N TRP A 146 12.02 6.56 4.10
CA TRP A 146 12.94 5.50 3.70
C TRP A 146 12.79 4.21 4.54
N PRO A 147 12.65 3.04 3.88
CA PRO A 147 12.32 2.89 2.46
C PRO A 147 10.86 3.29 2.18
N SER A 148 10.46 3.35 0.90
CA SER A 148 9.06 3.60 0.54
C SER A 148 8.19 2.37 0.74
N GLY A 149 7.11 2.53 1.52
CA GLY A 149 6.15 1.44 1.73
C GLY A 149 5.31 1.14 0.49
N HIS A 150 4.66 2.18 -0.07
CA HIS A 150 3.96 2.10 -1.35
C HIS A 150 4.81 1.47 -2.47
N ALA A 151 6.09 1.85 -2.60
CA ALA A 151 6.95 1.24 -3.62
C ALA A 151 7.21 -0.25 -3.33
N THR A 152 7.39 -0.61 -2.05
CA THR A 152 7.59 -2.00 -1.61
C THR A 152 6.34 -2.83 -1.93
N VAL A 153 5.15 -2.41 -1.50
CA VAL A 153 3.91 -3.17 -1.75
C VAL A 153 3.59 -3.24 -3.25
N GLY A 154 3.78 -2.15 -4.00
CA GLY A 154 3.62 -2.14 -5.46
C GLY A 154 4.52 -3.15 -6.17
N THR A 155 5.78 -3.23 -5.73
CA THR A 155 6.77 -4.19 -6.26
C THR A 155 6.41 -5.62 -5.87
N MET A 156 6.06 -5.87 -4.61
CA MET A 156 5.59 -7.20 -4.16
C MET A 156 4.37 -7.67 -4.96
N MET A 157 3.38 -6.79 -5.16
CA MET A 157 2.21 -7.10 -5.96
C MET A 157 2.58 -7.42 -7.41
N GLY A 158 3.47 -6.64 -8.01
CA GLY A 158 3.98 -6.89 -9.36
C GLY A 158 4.66 -8.24 -9.50
N ILE A 159 5.58 -8.58 -8.59
CA ILE A 159 6.29 -9.86 -8.60
C ILE A 159 5.30 -11.02 -8.51
N ILE A 160 4.42 -11.00 -7.50
CA ILE A 160 3.45 -12.09 -7.28
C ILE A 160 2.52 -12.25 -8.49
N LEU A 161 1.98 -11.14 -9.02
CA LEU A 161 1.13 -11.17 -10.22
C LEU A 161 1.89 -11.72 -11.43
N SER A 162 3.16 -11.35 -11.60
CA SER A 162 3.99 -11.80 -12.71
C SER A 162 4.37 -13.28 -12.64
N ASP A 163 4.38 -13.86 -11.44
CA ASP A 163 4.55 -15.30 -11.25
C ASP A 163 3.24 -16.05 -11.48
N MET A 164 2.09 -15.44 -11.17
CA MET A 164 0.77 -16.00 -11.44
C MET A 164 0.38 -15.94 -12.93
N VAL A 165 0.80 -14.90 -13.65
CA VAL A 165 0.43 -14.61 -15.04
C VAL A 165 1.69 -14.29 -15.86
N PRO A 166 2.56 -15.29 -16.09
CA PRO A 166 3.89 -15.08 -16.67
C PRO A 166 3.87 -14.50 -18.08
N GLU A 167 2.80 -14.73 -18.85
CA GLU A 167 2.60 -14.16 -20.18
C GLU A 167 2.43 -12.63 -20.18
N LYS A 168 2.15 -12.02 -19.02
CA LYS A 168 2.06 -10.56 -18.81
C LYS A 168 3.19 -10.00 -17.94
N ARG A 169 4.24 -10.78 -17.69
CA ARG A 169 5.30 -10.42 -16.72
C ARG A 169 5.91 -9.05 -17.02
N ALA A 170 6.21 -8.75 -18.28
CA ALA A 170 6.83 -7.49 -18.66
C ALA A 170 5.90 -6.29 -18.36
N GLU A 171 4.62 -6.40 -18.75
CA GLU A 171 3.62 -5.36 -18.54
C GLU A 171 3.30 -5.15 -17.05
N ILE A 172 3.20 -6.24 -16.29
CA ILE A 172 2.97 -6.19 -14.84
C ILE A 172 4.13 -5.51 -14.12
N MET A 173 5.37 -5.88 -14.43
CA MET A 173 6.54 -5.27 -13.80
C MET A 173 6.72 -3.80 -14.20
N ALA A 174 6.41 -3.45 -15.46
CA ALA A 174 6.38 -2.04 -15.89
C ALA A 174 5.32 -1.24 -15.11
N ARG A 175 4.14 -1.83 -14.86
CA ARG A 175 3.07 -1.22 -14.07
C ARG A 175 3.44 -1.05 -12.60
N ALA A 176 4.12 -2.03 -12.01
CA ALA A 176 4.65 -1.96 -10.65
C ALA A 176 5.70 -0.84 -10.52
N SER A 177 6.61 -0.73 -11.49
CA SER A 177 7.58 0.37 -11.55
C SER A 177 6.87 1.74 -11.64
N LYS A 178 5.84 1.87 -12.49
CA LYS A 178 5.02 3.08 -12.56
C LYS A 178 4.33 3.40 -11.23
N TYR A 179 3.77 2.39 -10.55
CA TYR A 179 3.13 2.53 -9.24
C TYR A 179 4.10 3.11 -8.20
N ALA A 180 5.33 2.58 -8.16
CA ALA A 180 6.39 3.09 -7.28
C ALA A 180 6.83 4.52 -7.68
N HIS A 181 7.07 4.77 -8.97
CA HIS A 181 7.51 6.08 -9.45
C HIS A 181 6.46 7.19 -9.21
N ASN A 182 5.18 6.84 -9.21
CA ASN A 182 4.08 7.76 -8.90
C ASN A 182 4.20 8.38 -7.50
N ARG A 183 4.99 7.81 -6.59
CA ARG A 183 5.30 8.39 -5.28
C ARG A 183 6.25 9.59 -5.35
N VAL A 184 7.16 9.59 -6.33
CA VAL A 184 8.05 10.71 -6.66
C VAL A 184 7.28 11.79 -7.41
N VAL A 185 6.46 11.40 -8.40
CA VAL A 185 5.54 12.32 -9.12
C VAL A 185 4.59 13.04 -8.15
N GLY A 186 4.09 12.31 -7.15
CA GLY A 186 3.25 12.84 -6.08
C GLY A 186 3.99 13.75 -5.09
N GLY A 187 5.32 13.78 -5.12
CA GLY A 187 6.17 14.64 -4.27
C GLY A 187 6.31 14.18 -2.82
N ILE A 188 6.10 12.89 -2.53
CA ILE A 188 6.11 12.36 -1.15
C ILE A 188 7.21 11.33 -0.88
N HIS A 189 8.00 10.96 -1.89
CA HIS A 189 9.18 10.12 -1.77
C HIS A 189 10.29 10.65 -2.68
N PHE A 190 11.53 10.40 -2.29
CA PHE A 190 12.70 10.54 -3.16
C PHE A 190 12.81 9.34 -4.10
N ALA A 191 13.72 9.40 -5.07
CA ALA A 191 13.94 8.32 -6.04
C ALA A 191 14.57 7.05 -5.41
N SER A 192 15.34 7.21 -4.34
CA SER A 192 15.79 6.11 -3.47
C SER A 192 14.63 5.52 -2.69
#